data_AF-A0A484LJW3-F1
#
_entry.id   AF-A0A484LJW3-F1
#
_cell.length_a   1.000
_cell.length_b   1.000
_cell.length_c   1.000
_cell.angle_alpha   90.00
_cell.angle_beta   90.00
_cell.angle_gamma   90.00
#
_symmetry.space_group_name_H-M   'P 1'
#
loop_
_entity.id
_entity.type
_entity.pdbx_description
1 polymer ?
#
loop_
_entity_poly.entity_id
_entity_poly.type
_entity_poly.pdbx_seq_one_letter_code
_entity_poly.pdbx_strand_id
1 'polypeptide(L)'
;MLLWHGSRLSNWIGILSQGLRIAPPEAPVTGYMFGKGVYFADMFSKSANYCYASSNAREGVLLLCEVALGEMNELLTAKYDADKLPTGKLSTKGVGETAPDFSEACTLEDGVVVPCGKPKKQPDIKGSLLYNEYIVYKTEQIRMRYVVHVEFNFGRH
;
A
#
# COMPACT_ATOMS: atom_id res chain seq x y z
N MET A 1 -0.83 8.55 -7.67
CA MET A 1 -1.90 7.52 -7.66
C MET A 1 -2.54 7.51 -6.28
N LEU A 2 -3.85 7.33 -6.16
CA LEU A 2 -4.56 7.19 -4.89
C LEU A 2 -4.49 5.73 -4.41
N LEU A 3 -3.87 5.47 -3.27
CA LEU A 3 -3.59 4.12 -2.78
C LEU A 3 -4.00 3.90 -1.34
N TRP A 4 -4.28 2.64 -1.00
CA TRP A 4 -4.71 2.21 0.32
C TRP A 4 -3.55 1.99 1.28
N HIS A 5 -3.70 2.47 2.50
CA HIS A 5 -2.84 2.13 3.64
C HIS A 5 -3.70 1.69 4.83
N GLY A 6 -3.40 0.52 5.38
CA GLY A 6 -4.07 -0.01 6.57
C GLY A 6 -3.10 -0.11 7.75
N SER A 7 -3.61 0.12 8.96
CA SER A 7 -2.82 0.02 10.19
C SER A 7 -3.71 -0.34 11.38
N ARG A 8 -3.11 -0.86 12.44
CA ARG A 8 -3.79 -1.15 13.71
C ARG A 8 -4.45 0.10 14.28
N LEU A 9 -5.59 -0.07 14.95
CA LEU A 9 -6.36 1.04 15.52
C LEU A 9 -5.50 1.93 16.45
N SER A 10 -4.59 1.32 17.22
CA SER A 10 -3.65 2.00 18.13
C SER A 10 -2.71 3.00 17.46
N ASN A 11 -2.46 2.87 16.17
CA ASN A 11 -1.46 3.67 15.45
C ASN A 11 -2.04 4.98 14.91
N TRP A 12 -3.38 5.10 14.83
CA TRP A 12 -4.04 6.18 14.09
C TRP A 12 -3.87 7.56 14.71
N ILE A 13 -3.83 7.66 16.05
CA ILE A 13 -3.51 8.94 16.72
C ILE A 13 -2.12 9.43 16.29
N GLY A 14 -1.14 8.53 16.20
CA GLY A 14 0.21 8.84 15.73
C GLY A 14 0.22 9.25 14.26
N ILE A 15 -0.43 8.46 13.39
CA ILE A 15 -0.47 8.71 11.95
C ILE A 15 -1.16 10.05 11.63
N LEU A 16 -2.30 10.36 12.27
CA LEU A 16 -3.03 11.59 12.01
C LEU A 16 -2.34 12.84 12.60
N SER A 17 -1.64 12.69 13.73
CA SER A 17 -0.92 13.82 14.36
C SER A 17 0.41 14.13 13.70
N GLN A 18 1.10 13.13 13.17
CA GLN A 18 2.51 13.23 12.77
C GLN A 18 2.77 12.79 11.32
N GLY A 19 1.74 12.37 10.60
CA GLY A 19 1.86 11.78 9.27
C GLY A 19 2.35 10.33 9.29
N LEU A 20 2.41 9.73 8.11
CA LEU A 20 3.02 8.41 7.90
C LEU A 20 4.54 8.52 8.02
N ARG A 21 5.16 7.52 8.65
CA ARG A 21 6.59 7.52 8.96
C ARG A 21 7.27 6.29 8.42
N ILE A 22 8.52 6.47 8.01
CA ILE A 22 9.41 5.36 7.68
C ILE A 22 10.00 4.85 8.99
N ALA A 23 10.09 3.52 9.12
CA ALA A 23 10.70 2.91 10.29
C ALA A 23 12.15 3.38 10.43
N PRO A 24 12.60 3.69 11.66
CA PRO A 24 13.92 4.27 11.83
C PRO A 24 15.03 3.22 11.57
N PRO A 25 16.27 3.63 11.25
CA PRO A 25 17.36 2.73 10.86
C PRO A 25 17.66 1.61 11.85
N GLU A 26 17.42 1.83 13.14
CA GLU A 26 17.62 0.89 14.25
C GLU A 26 16.52 -0.17 14.37
N ALA A 27 15.34 0.03 13.78
CA ALA A 27 14.26 -0.96 13.85
C ALA A 27 14.65 -2.24 13.10
N PRO A 28 14.27 -3.45 13.58
CA PRO A 28 14.50 -4.68 12.86
C PRO A 28 13.95 -4.63 11.43
N VAL A 29 14.70 -5.16 10.45
CA VAL A 29 14.26 -5.23 9.04
C VAL A 29 13.21 -6.35 8.84
N THR A 30 13.07 -7.24 9.82
CA THR A 30 12.12 -8.37 9.80
C THR A 30 10.69 -7.87 9.60
N GLY A 31 10.09 -8.23 8.48
CA GLY A 31 8.73 -7.81 8.09
C GLY A 31 8.67 -6.86 6.89
N TYR A 32 9.79 -6.29 6.45
CA TYR A 32 9.85 -5.39 5.28
C TYR A 32 10.34 -6.12 4.03
N MET A 33 9.42 -6.50 3.13
CA MET A 33 9.77 -7.24 1.90
C MET A 33 10.62 -6.43 0.91
N PHE A 34 10.55 -5.10 0.97
CA PHE A 34 11.16 -4.17 0.01
C PHE A 34 11.89 -3.01 0.70
N GLY A 35 12.55 -3.30 1.82
CA GLY A 35 13.29 -2.30 2.60
C GLY A 35 12.39 -1.37 3.42
N LYS A 36 13.02 -0.42 4.12
CA LYS A 36 12.31 0.50 5.03
C LYS A 36 11.70 1.65 4.25
N GLY A 37 10.40 1.57 4.02
CA GLY A 37 9.60 2.61 3.38
C GLY A 37 8.18 2.61 3.91
N VAL A 38 7.33 3.45 3.33
CA VAL A 38 5.89 3.42 3.59
C VAL A 38 5.22 2.58 2.51
N TYR A 39 4.46 1.57 2.95
CA TYR A 39 3.84 0.57 2.09
C TYR A 39 2.38 0.94 1.81
N PHE A 40 1.99 0.77 0.55
CA PHE A 40 0.65 1.00 0.03
C PHE A 40 0.21 -0.15 -0.86
N ALA A 41 -1.10 -0.31 -1.03
CA ALA A 41 -1.69 -1.26 -1.98
C ALA A 41 -2.72 -0.58 -2.87
N ASP A 42 -2.91 -1.11 -4.08
CA ASP A 42 -4.00 -0.75 -4.98
C ASP A 42 -5.28 -1.57 -4.70
N MET A 43 -5.15 -2.63 -3.88
CA MET A 43 -6.25 -3.50 -3.46
C MET A 43 -6.67 -3.19 -2.02
N PHE A 44 -7.95 -2.83 -1.82
CA PHE A 44 -8.52 -2.57 -0.49
C PHE A 44 -8.27 -3.73 0.48
N SER A 45 -8.58 -4.97 0.07
CA SER A 45 -8.49 -6.15 0.92
C SER A 45 -7.07 -6.43 1.44
N LYS A 46 -6.04 -6.11 0.64
CA LYS A 46 -4.64 -6.26 1.08
C LYS A 46 -4.32 -5.31 2.22
N SER A 47 -4.65 -4.02 2.07
CA SER A 47 -4.44 -3.04 3.15
C SER A 47 -5.34 -3.29 4.35
N ALA A 48 -6.57 -3.75 4.15
CA ALA A 48 -7.52 -4.07 5.23
C ALA A 48 -7.00 -5.15 6.19
N ASN A 49 -6.22 -6.12 5.68
CA ASN A 49 -5.59 -7.15 6.54
C ASN A 49 -4.61 -6.54 7.56
N TYR A 50 -4.03 -5.37 7.30
CA TYR A 50 -3.16 -4.65 8.23
C TYR A 50 -3.92 -3.86 9.31
N CYS A 51 -5.25 -3.82 9.27
CA CYS A 51 -6.06 -3.30 10.37
C CYS A 51 -6.09 -4.25 11.58
N TYR A 52 -5.76 -5.53 11.40
CA TYR A 52 -5.85 -6.57 12.43
C TYR A 52 -7.24 -6.67 13.09
N ALA A 53 -8.30 -6.45 12.31
CA ALA A 53 -9.67 -6.66 12.77
C ALA A 53 -9.91 -8.14 13.10
N SER A 54 -10.86 -8.41 14.00
CA SER A 54 -11.25 -9.75 14.40
C SER A 54 -12.75 -9.80 14.73
N SER A 55 -13.29 -11.00 14.94
CA SER A 55 -14.70 -11.17 15.35
C SER A 55 -15.06 -10.41 16.63
N ASN A 56 -14.09 -10.17 17.52
CA ASN A 56 -14.22 -9.42 18.78
C ASN A 56 -13.92 -7.92 18.64
N ALA A 57 -13.26 -7.51 17.56
CA ALA A 57 -12.89 -6.12 17.29
C ALA A 57 -13.04 -5.86 15.78
N ARG A 58 -14.25 -5.50 15.38
CA ARG A 58 -14.65 -5.46 13.96
C ARG A 58 -14.42 -4.13 13.29
N GLU A 59 -14.18 -3.07 14.04
CA GLU A 59 -13.93 -1.76 13.46
C GLU A 59 -12.49 -1.65 12.97
N GLY A 60 -12.32 -1.04 11.81
CA GLY A 60 -11.01 -0.67 11.29
C GLY A 60 -11.03 0.67 10.61
N VAL A 61 -9.83 1.23 10.49
CA VAL A 61 -9.60 2.50 9.80
C VAL A 61 -8.54 2.25 8.73
N LEU A 62 -8.78 2.81 7.55
CA LEU A 62 -7.84 2.83 6.44
C LEU A 62 -7.65 4.28 5.96
N LEU A 63 -6.51 4.51 5.32
CA LEU A 63 -6.21 5.73 4.59
C LEU A 63 -6.24 5.50 3.08
N LEU A 64 -6.76 6.48 2.36
CA LEU A 64 -6.41 6.73 0.98
C LEU A 64 -5.43 7.89 0.90
N CYS A 65 -4.26 7.62 0.34
CA CYS A 65 -3.19 8.60 0.17
C CYS A 65 -2.92 8.84 -1.32
N GLU A 66 -2.72 10.10 -1.68
CA GLU A 66 -2.05 10.46 -2.92
C GLU A 66 -0.56 10.12 -2.75
N VAL A 67 -0.07 9.20 -3.59
CA VAL A 67 1.33 8.74 -3.56
C VAL A 67 2.00 9.12 -4.88
N ALA A 68 3.06 9.92 -4.76
CA ALA A 68 3.93 10.35 -5.86
C ALA A 68 4.98 9.27 -6.14
N LEU A 69 4.59 8.26 -6.90
CA LEU A 69 5.43 7.09 -7.21
C LEU A 69 6.57 7.43 -8.19
N GLY A 70 6.31 8.33 -9.14
CA GLY A 70 7.23 8.57 -10.25
C GLY A 70 7.53 7.30 -11.04
N GLU A 71 8.75 7.20 -11.53
CA GLU A 71 9.23 5.99 -12.19
C GLU A 71 9.50 4.89 -11.14
N MET A 72 8.85 3.74 -11.30
CA MET A 72 8.92 2.64 -10.33
C MET A 72 10.00 1.62 -10.70
N ASN A 73 10.69 1.10 -9.68
CA ASN A 73 11.51 -0.11 -9.76
C ASN A 73 10.62 -1.33 -9.51
N GLU A 74 10.30 -2.09 -10.56
CA GLU A 74 9.42 -3.26 -10.46
C GLU A 74 10.20 -4.50 -10.01
N LEU A 75 9.71 -5.19 -8.98
CA LEU A 75 10.32 -6.38 -8.41
C LEU A 75 9.30 -7.51 -8.28
N LEU A 76 9.67 -8.71 -8.72
CA LEU A 76 8.81 -9.91 -8.67
C LEU A 76 8.96 -10.69 -7.35
N THR A 77 10.06 -10.49 -6.63
CA THR A 77 10.38 -11.20 -5.39
C THR A 77 10.90 -10.21 -4.35
N ALA A 78 10.80 -10.58 -3.07
CA ALA A 78 11.27 -9.75 -1.96
C ALA A 78 12.76 -9.40 -2.10
N LYS A 79 13.08 -8.14 -1.82
CA LYS A 79 14.44 -7.60 -1.87
C LYS A 79 14.62 -6.58 -0.76
N TYR A 80 15.33 -6.97 0.29
CA TYR A 80 15.45 -6.17 1.52
C TYR A 80 16.18 -4.83 1.34
N ASP A 81 17.00 -4.69 0.30
CA ASP A 81 17.70 -3.46 -0.06
C ASP A 81 17.04 -2.71 -1.24
N ALA A 82 15.73 -2.91 -1.46
CA ALA A 82 15.00 -2.24 -2.54
C ALA A 82 14.83 -0.71 -2.32
N ASP A 83 15.18 -0.20 -1.14
CA ASP A 83 15.33 1.23 -0.85
C ASP A 83 16.53 1.86 -1.57
N LYS A 84 17.51 1.03 -2.00
CA LYS A 84 18.58 1.44 -2.92
C LYS A 84 18.05 1.46 -4.36
N LEU A 85 17.26 2.49 -4.64
CA LEU A 85 16.62 2.67 -5.95
C LEU A 85 17.65 2.83 -7.08
N PRO A 86 17.44 2.18 -8.25
CA PRO A 86 18.22 2.47 -9.45
C PRO A 86 18.08 3.93 -9.88
N THR A 87 19.06 4.45 -10.62
CA THR A 87 19.04 5.81 -11.15
C THR A 87 17.75 6.12 -11.89
N GLY A 88 17.10 7.23 -11.53
CA GLY A 88 15.86 7.68 -12.14
C GLY A 88 14.58 7.07 -11.55
N LYS A 89 14.68 6.03 -10.71
CA LYS A 89 13.52 5.47 -10.01
C LYS A 89 13.26 6.21 -8.69
N LEU A 90 11.99 6.40 -8.35
CA LEU A 90 11.55 7.14 -7.16
C LEU A 90 10.75 6.29 -6.17
N SER A 91 10.35 5.07 -6.55
CA SER A 91 9.65 4.14 -5.68
C SER A 91 9.87 2.70 -6.12
N THR A 92 9.52 1.75 -5.27
CA THR A 92 9.50 0.32 -5.60
C THR A 92 8.07 -0.15 -5.79
N LYS A 93 7.85 -1.01 -6.78
CA LYS A 93 6.60 -1.74 -6.97
C LYS A 93 6.86 -3.24 -6.86
N GLY A 94 6.38 -3.85 -5.78
CA GLY A 94 6.26 -5.30 -5.70
C GLY A 94 5.12 -5.73 -6.62
N VAL A 95 5.43 -6.47 -7.69
CA VAL A 95 4.45 -6.87 -8.69
C VAL A 95 3.76 -8.17 -8.24
N GLY A 96 2.44 -8.12 -8.10
CA GLY A 96 1.63 -9.26 -7.69
C GLY A 96 0.89 -9.94 -8.83
N GLU A 97 0.47 -11.19 -8.62
CA GLU A 97 -0.29 -11.96 -9.61
C GLU A 97 -1.65 -11.32 -9.96
N THR A 98 -2.27 -10.61 -9.02
CA THR A 98 -3.58 -9.97 -9.19
C THR A 98 -3.47 -8.46 -8.97
N ALA A 99 -4.02 -7.68 -9.89
CA ALA A 99 -4.07 -6.21 -9.81
C ALA A 99 -5.42 -5.70 -10.33
N PRO A 100 -5.82 -4.46 -10.01
CA PRO A 100 -6.96 -3.83 -10.66
C PRO A 100 -6.77 -3.73 -12.18
N ASP A 101 -7.83 -3.95 -12.96
CA ASP A 101 -7.81 -3.68 -14.39
C ASP A 101 -7.63 -2.17 -14.62
N PHE A 102 -6.43 -1.78 -15.06
CA PHE A 102 -6.07 -0.37 -15.19
C PHE A 102 -6.80 0.32 -16.35
N SER A 103 -7.42 -0.42 -17.27
CA SER A 103 -8.29 0.16 -18.30
C SER A 103 -9.59 0.74 -17.73
N GLU A 104 -9.98 0.30 -16.53
CA GLU A 104 -11.13 0.80 -15.77
C GLU A 104 -10.71 1.85 -14.71
N ALA A 105 -9.43 2.29 -14.70
CA ALA A 105 -8.97 3.31 -13.78
C ALA A 105 -9.67 4.65 -14.05
N CYS A 106 -10.07 5.35 -12.99
CA CYS A 106 -10.61 6.69 -13.10
C CYS A 106 -9.58 7.74 -12.67
N THR A 107 -9.78 8.97 -13.14
CA THR A 107 -8.94 10.12 -12.78
C THR A 107 -9.81 11.16 -12.10
N LEU A 108 -9.37 11.64 -10.94
CA LEU A 108 -10.03 12.69 -10.19
C LEU A 108 -9.81 14.05 -10.88
N GLU A 109 -10.61 15.06 -10.54
CA GLU A 109 -10.55 16.39 -11.16
C GLU A 109 -9.16 17.06 -11.08
N ASP A 110 -8.39 16.75 -10.04
CA ASP A 110 -7.04 17.23 -9.81
C ASP A 110 -5.94 16.33 -10.41
N GLY A 111 -6.31 15.40 -11.29
CA GLY A 111 -5.37 14.54 -12.03
C GLY A 111 -4.88 13.31 -11.27
N VAL A 112 -5.38 13.05 -10.06
CA VAL A 112 -4.99 11.85 -9.30
C VAL A 112 -5.67 10.61 -9.89
N VAL A 113 -4.85 9.66 -10.36
CA VAL A 113 -5.33 8.36 -10.86
C VAL A 113 -5.75 7.45 -9.70
N VAL A 114 -6.91 6.82 -9.83
CA VAL A 114 -7.49 5.85 -8.89
C VAL A 114 -7.64 4.50 -9.60
N PRO A 115 -6.92 3.44 -9.15
CA PRO A 115 -7.01 2.11 -9.75
C PRO A 115 -8.25 1.36 -9.24
N CYS A 116 -9.45 1.83 -9.64
CA CYS A 116 -10.74 1.30 -9.17
C CYS A 116 -11.29 0.13 -10.01
N GLY A 117 -10.51 -0.39 -10.96
CA GLY A 117 -10.91 -1.49 -11.81
C GLY A 117 -11.09 -2.82 -11.07
N LYS A 118 -11.82 -3.75 -11.68
CA LYS A 118 -12.00 -5.09 -11.12
C LYS A 118 -10.67 -5.84 -11.00
N PRO A 119 -10.49 -6.68 -9.97
CA PRO A 119 -9.27 -7.47 -9.84
C PRO A 119 -9.12 -8.46 -11.00
N LYS A 120 -7.94 -8.49 -11.60
CA LYS A 120 -7.60 -9.33 -12.76
C LYS A 120 -6.25 -10.00 -12.53
N LYS A 121 -6.16 -11.27 -12.90
CA LYS A 121 -4.88 -12.00 -12.92
C LYS A 121 -4.01 -11.50 -14.08
N GLN A 122 -2.74 -11.27 -13.79
CA GLN A 122 -1.74 -10.88 -14.76
C GLN A 122 -1.11 -12.15 -15.35
N PRO A 123 -1.32 -12.46 -16.65
CA PRO A 123 -1.00 -13.79 -17.22
C PRO A 123 0.48 -14.14 -17.20
N ASP A 124 1.37 -13.14 -17.25
CA ASP A 124 2.82 -13.33 -17.40
C ASP A 124 3.63 -13.07 -16.12
N ILE A 125 2.95 -12.82 -14.99
CA ILE A 125 3.61 -12.54 -13.71
C ILE A 125 3.83 -13.83 -12.92
N LYS A 126 5.11 -14.21 -12.77
CA LYS A 126 5.56 -15.30 -11.88
C LYS A 126 6.31 -14.72 -10.68
N GLY A 127 5.60 -13.97 -9.85
CA GLY A 127 6.13 -13.34 -8.64
C GLY A 127 5.75 -14.11 -7.38
N SER A 128 6.30 -13.68 -6.23
CA SER A 128 5.96 -14.25 -4.91
C SER A 128 4.76 -13.56 -4.25
N LEU A 129 4.22 -12.51 -4.86
CA LEU A 129 3.15 -11.68 -4.29
C LEU A 129 1.81 -11.98 -4.95
N LEU A 130 0.74 -12.09 -4.15
CA LEU A 130 -0.62 -12.24 -4.67
C LEU A 130 -1.20 -10.93 -5.25
N TYR A 131 -0.83 -9.79 -4.66
CA TYR A 131 -1.28 -8.46 -5.07
C TYR A 131 -0.11 -7.48 -5.06
N ASN A 132 -0.24 -6.38 -5.81
CA ASN A 132 0.80 -5.36 -5.85
C ASN A 132 1.08 -4.73 -4.48
N GLU A 133 2.26 -4.15 -4.35
CA GLU A 133 2.67 -3.30 -3.23
C GLU A 133 3.47 -2.14 -3.80
N TYR A 134 3.22 -0.94 -3.28
CA TYR A 134 3.89 0.28 -3.68
C TYR A 134 4.61 0.86 -2.48
N ILE A 135 5.91 1.09 -2.61
CA ILE A 135 6.77 1.51 -1.51
C ILE A 135 7.47 2.80 -1.91
N VAL A 136 7.28 3.83 -1.09
CA VAL A 136 8.03 5.08 -1.18
C VAL A 136 8.98 5.20 -0.01
N TYR A 137 10.15 5.79 -0.27
CA TYR A 137 11.26 5.89 0.70
C TYR A 137 11.47 7.32 1.20
N LYS A 138 10.53 8.23 0.87
CA LYS A 138 10.49 9.62 1.30
C LYS A 138 9.06 9.99 1.68
N THR A 139 8.87 10.56 2.86
CA THR A 139 7.54 10.91 3.38
C THR A 139 6.90 12.05 2.59
N GLU A 140 7.70 12.87 1.92
CA GLU A 140 7.25 13.97 1.06
C GLU A 140 6.52 13.48 -0.21
N GLN A 141 6.65 12.19 -0.54
CA GLN A 141 5.91 11.55 -1.64
C GLN A 141 4.46 11.22 -1.27
N ILE A 142 4.02 11.52 -0.04
CA ILE A 142 2.75 11.05 0.50
C ILE A 142 1.89 12.24 0.93
N ARG A 143 0.64 12.27 0.46
CA ARG A 143 -0.38 13.19 0.95
C ARG A 143 -1.64 12.42 1.32
N MET A 144 -1.98 12.42 2.61
CA MET A 144 -3.21 11.78 3.12
C MET A 144 -4.44 12.55 2.60
N ARG A 145 -5.44 11.86 2.05
CA ARG A 145 -6.61 12.50 1.43
C ARG A 145 -7.92 12.11 2.10
N TYR A 146 -8.11 10.83 2.38
CA TYR A 146 -9.33 10.34 3.01
C TYR A 146 -9.03 9.35 4.12
N VAL A 147 -9.76 9.47 5.22
CA VAL A 147 -9.84 8.46 6.27
C VAL A 147 -11.13 7.70 6.08
N VAL A 148 -11.04 6.38 5.98
CA VAL A 148 -12.19 5.49 5.73
C VAL A 148 -12.37 4.60 6.96
N HIS A 149 -13.51 4.76 7.62
CA HIS A 149 -13.96 3.85 8.66
C HIS A 149 -14.69 2.67 8.02
N VAL A 150 -14.37 1.46 8.46
CA VAL A 150 -14.98 0.22 7.95
C VAL A 150 -15.32 -0.72 9.09
N GLU A 151 -16.45 -1.42 8.95
CA GLU A 151 -16.82 -2.54 9.83
C GLU A 151 -16.55 -3.86 9.09
N PHE A 152 -15.79 -4.75 9.72
CA PHE A 152 -15.46 -6.07 9.18
C PHE A 152 -16.51 -7.11 9.58
N ASN A 153 -17.17 -7.70 8.58
CA ASN A 153 -18.09 -8.81 8.78
C ASN A 153 -17.38 -10.16 8.63
N PHE A 154 -17.00 -10.76 9.76
CA PHE A 154 -16.52 -12.13 9.82
C PHE A 154 -17.73 -13.06 9.84
N GLY A 155 -18.01 -13.70 8.70
CA GLY A 155 -19.07 -14.70 8.61
C GLY A 155 -18.93 -15.74 9.73
N ARG A 156 -20.05 -16.19 10.30
CA ARG A 156 -20.05 -17.40 11.13
C ARG A 156 -19.87 -18.58 10.18
N HIS A 157 -18.71 -19.23 10.22
CA HIS A 157 -18.54 -20.55 9.63
C HIS A 157 -19.37 -21.58 10.41
#